data_AF-A0A2E1S145-F1
#
_entry.id   AF-A0A2E1S145-F1
#
_cell.length_a   1.000
_cell.length_b   1.000
_cell.length_c   1.000
_cell.angle_alpha   90.00
_cell.angle_beta   90.00
_cell.angle_gamma   90.00
#
_symmetry.space_group_name_H-M   'P 1'
#
loop_
_entity.id
_entity.type
_entity.pdbx_description
1 polymer ?
#
loop_
_entity_poly.entity_id
_entity_poly.type
_entity_poly.pdbx_seq_one_letter_code
_entity_poly.pdbx_strand_id
1 'polypeptide(L)'
;MFRFHIGMACAVIISVLATSSAADNLSSTQQRMMFRNQIKDAQGCQASASGGSAVIERNGQALSAGPITCPDAFAWAQFAEAIKGEFWTWATDKTMWPSEPQPLCTGDNGPNCCPTNPSDVDMDNAGKHCPAFTPGYDLYFSDSATNTTGATDQIVDHGGLRSIDPGRFLRDQEKEIVYRNKPFFHYAYNSNLYSKAGLANRFAEQSEALNPKEGGIIDLGKLQMLRVEFPVDAVMVKVDFISGVAMDELGLIPDTVNGVRNNAKYPYVVFQPNPDALGELGDYFYLVTMTNASKDLPNWHWYAIEHVANKGRCDYIGCNDSYGYTVNSSQNGADFGTHFISPWITTDTGSTDALFDVGKTYLPDVTGETITQGLSDLFAGIGVGQGDNPSDLTTLHVSDPSWMNYRLKGTQLDFTYADGIPAGTGASVTEGGFVNSASCVTCHAQAAVDASGSPATPIGGTWETNLMGFGRVAMGSPDANMFYNFGGPSLTAVQVDFVWGILNAQ
;
A
#
# COMPACT_ATOMS: atom_id res chain seq x y z
N MET A 1 -70.08 19.37 48.46
CA MET A 1 -69.59 19.18 47.07
C MET A 1 -68.10 19.45 47.12
N PHE A 2 -67.12 18.56 46.95
CA PHE A 2 -67.00 17.23 46.34
C PHE A 2 -66.00 16.39 47.17
N ARG A 3 -66.09 15.06 47.03
CA ARG A 3 -65.25 14.02 47.68
C ARG A 3 -63.77 14.15 47.31
N PHE A 4 -62.87 13.84 48.24
CA PHE A 4 -61.53 13.29 47.93
C PHE A 4 -61.31 12.02 48.73
N HIS A 5 -61.01 10.93 48.02
CA HIS A 5 -60.70 9.62 48.57
C HIS A 5 -59.22 9.54 48.97
N ILE A 6 -59.00 8.93 50.13
CA ILE A 6 -57.70 8.46 50.62
C ILE A 6 -57.41 7.14 49.91
N GLY A 7 -56.37 7.13 49.07
CA GLY A 7 -55.81 5.92 48.47
C GLY A 7 -54.36 5.78 48.89
N MET A 8 -54.10 4.89 49.84
CA MET A 8 -52.79 4.49 50.32
C MET A 8 -52.08 3.69 49.23
N ALA A 9 -51.00 4.22 48.66
CA ALA A 9 -50.14 3.49 47.73
C ALA A 9 -48.83 3.11 48.43
N CYS A 10 -48.66 1.81 48.69
CA CYS A 10 -47.40 1.21 49.10
C CYS A 10 -46.35 1.43 48.00
N ALA A 11 -45.33 2.24 48.26
CA ALA A 11 -44.14 2.30 47.43
C ALA A 11 -43.24 1.10 47.79
N VAL A 12 -43.27 0.08 46.94
CA VAL A 12 -42.25 -0.97 46.91
C VAL A 12 -40.99 -0.32 46.36
N ILE A 13 -39.99 -0.10 47.21
CA ILE A 13 -38.65 0.29 46.79
C ILE A 13 -38.02 -0.96 46.18
N ILE A 14 -38.13 -1.10 44.86
CA ILE A 14 -37.30 -2.02 44.08
C ILE A 14 -35.92 -1.37 44.04
N SER A 15 -35.04 -1.80 44.93
CA SER A 15 -33.60 -1.59 44.79
C SER A 15 -33.16 -2.32 43.51
N VAL A 16 -33.13 -1.58 42.40
CA VAL A 16 -32.39 -1.99 41.21
C VAL A 16 -30.94 -1.99 41.63
N LEU A 17 -30.43 -3.16 41.99
CA LEU A 17 -29.01 -3.47 41.93
C LEU A 17 -28.65 -3.27 40.46
N ALA A 18 -28.16 -2.08 40.12
CA ALA A 18 -27.36 -1.89 38.95
C ALA A 18 -26.15 -2.80 39.14
N THR A 19 -26.23 -4.01 38.59
CA THR A 19 -25.04 -4.77 38.25
C THR A 19 -24.32 -3.89 37.23
N SER A 20 -23.35 -3.12 37.70
CA SER A 20 -22.29 -2.60 36.85
C SER A 20 -21.62 -3.83 36.24
N SER A 21 -22.10 -4.26 35.07
CA SER A 21 -21.25 -5.00 34.15
C SER A 21 -19.99 -4.14 34.02
N ALA A 22 -18.85 -4.70 34.38
CA ALA A 22 -17.57 -4.05 34.17
C ALA A 22 -17.57 -3.54 32.72
N ALA A 23 -17.55 -2.23 32.55
CA ALA A 23 -17.13 -1.65 31.29
C ALA A 23 -15.68 -2.10 31.14
N ASP A 24 -15.45 -3.12 30.32
CA ASP A 24 -14.12 -3.55 29.94
C ASP A 24 -13.39 -2.31 29.40
N ASN A 25 -12.38 -1.86 30.14
CA ASN A 25 -11.72 -0.59 29.86
C ASN A 25 -10.85 -0.75 28.61
N LEU A 26 -11.29 -0.14 27.50
CA LEU A 26 -10.50 0.04 26.28
C LEU A 26 -9.07 0.44 26.62
N SER A 27 -8.07 -0.27 26.12
CA SER A 27 -6.66 0.04 26.40
C SER A 27 -6.28 1.41 25.84
N SER A 28 -5.58 2.22 26.64
CA SER A 28 -5.03 3.49 26.17
C SER A 28 -4.06 3.30 25.00
N THR A 29 -3.40 2.13 24.89
CA THR A 29 -2.55 1.78 23.75
C THR A 29 -3.39 1.63 22.47
N GLN A 30 -4.47 0.85 22.51
CA GLN A 30 -5.36 0.67 21.35
C GLN A 30 -6.00 2.00 20.93
N GLN A 31 -6.47 2.80 21.91
CA GLN A 31 -7.04 4.13 21.65
C GLN A 31 -6.03 5.05 20.94
N ARG A 32 -4.77 5.08 21.37
CA ARG A 32 -3.72 5.89 20.70
C ARG A 32 -3.45 5.42 19.28
N MET A 33 -3.56 4.13 19.00
CA MET A 33 -3.29 3.59 17.66
C MET A 33 -4.41 3.89 16.67
N MET A 34 -5.66 3.96 17.13
CA MET A 34 -6.79 4.44 16.31
C MET A 34 -6.48 5.81 15.68
N PHE A 35 -5.91 6.75 16.46
CA PHE A 35 -5.56 8.08 15.95
C PHE A 35 -4.45 8.08 14.89
N ARG A 36 -3.63 7.01 14.77
CA ARG A 36 -2.58 6.93 13.75
C ARG A 36 -3.11 6.51 12.38
N ASN A 37 -4.26 5.87 12.32
CA ASN A 37 -4.92 5.42 11.09
C ASN A 37 -6.39 5.87 11.09
N GLN A 38 -6.64 7.14 11.41
CA GLN A 38 -7.99 7.67 11.64
C GLN A 38 -8.71 8.17 10.37
N ILE A 39 -8.08 8.05 9.20
CA ILE A 39 -8.71 8.42 7.93
C ILE A 39 -9.96 7.58 7.73
N LYS A 40 -11.01 8.22 7.24
CA LYS A 40 -12.29 7.59 6.91
C LYS A 40 -13.06 8.45 5.92
N ASP A 41 -13.98 7.80 5.25
CA ASP A 41 -14.94 8.42 4.35
C ASP A 41 -15.84 9.43 5.07
N ALA A 42 -16.16 10.51 4.36
CA ALA A 42 -17.23 11.39 4.77
C ALA A 42 -18.58 10.67 4.73
N GLN A 43 -19.53 11.11 5.56
CA GLN A 43 -20.88 10.56 5.54
C GLN A 43 -21.50 10.66 4.14
N GLY A 44 -22.08 9.55 3.69
CA GLY A 44 -22.79 9.43 2.42
C GLY A 44 -21.91 9.05 1.23
N CYS A 45 -20.62 8.77 1.44
CA CYS A 45 -19.72 8.22 0.43
C CYS A 45 -20.18 6.85 -0.05
N GLN A 46 -20.10 6.62 -1.35
CA GLN A 46 -20.39 5.36 -2.03
C GLN A 46 -19.43 5.19 -3.22
N ALA A 47 -19.12 3.95 -3.58
CA ALA A 47 -18.50 3.61 -4.85
C ALA A 47 -19.48 2.71 -5.62
N SER A 48 -19.82 3.09 -6.86
CA SER A 48 -20.72 2.33 -7.70
C SER A 48 -20.06 1.99 -9.04
N ALA A 49 -20.56 0.95 -9.71
CA ALA A 49 -20.13 0.63 -11.06
C ALA A 49 -21.08 1.27 -12.08
N SER A 50 -20.54 2.11 -12.97
CA SER A 50 -21.27 2.74 -14.07
C SER A 50 -20.51 2.55 -15.38
N GLY A 51 -21.16 1.96 -16.38
CA GLY A 51 -20.49 1.60 -17.64
C GLY A 51 -19.34 0.60 -17.46
N GLY A 52 -19.40 -0.20 -16.38
CA GLY A 52 -18.37 -1.15 -16.00
C GLY A 52 -17.17 -0.51 -15.28
N SER A 53 -17.14 0.80 -15.05
CA SER A 53 -16.08 1.47 -14.28
C SER A 53 -16.59 2.03 -12.95
N ALA A 54 -15.69 2.13 -11.96
CA ALA A 54 -15.98 2.70 -10.67
C ALA A 54 -16.27 4.20 -10.77
N VAL A 55 -17.28 4.65 -10.03
CA VAL A 55 -17.63 6.06 -9.84
C VAL A 55 -17.75 6.29 -8.34
N ILE A 56 -17.02 7.29 -7.83
CA ILE A 56 -17.15 7.75 -6.45
C ILE A 56 -18.26 8.78 -6.35
N GLU A 57 -19.18 8.54 -5.44
CA GLU A 57 -20.33 9.39 -5.20
C GLU A 57 -20.44 9.78 -3.73
N ARG A 58 -21.09 10.91 -3.48
CA ARG A 58 -21.55 11.28 -2.15
C ARG A 58 -22.97 11.78 -2.21
N ASN A 59 -23.85 11.17 -1.41
CA ASN A 59 -25.30 11.47 -1.40
C ASN A 59 -25.91 11.39 -2.82
N GLY A 60 -25.47 10.43 -3.63
CA GLY A 60 -25.95 10.21 -5.01
C GLY A 60 -25.42 11.21 -6.04
N GLN A 61 -24.36 11.95 -5.74
CA GLN A 61 -23.70 12.85 -6.68
C GLN A 61 -22.26 12.42 -6.92
N ALA A 62 -21.87 12.25 -8.18
CA ALA A 62 -20.49 11.96 -8.56
C ALA A 62 -19.53 13.04 -8.05
N LEU A 63 -18.40 12.61 -7.47
CA LEU A 63 -17.37 13.48 -6.93
C LEU A 63 -16.19 13.60 -7.87
N SER A 64 -15.72 14.83 -8.08
CA SER A 64 -14.43 15.09 -8.74
C SER A 64 -13.23 15.06 -7.79
N ALA A 65 -13.47 15.08 -6.47
CA ALA A 65 -12.44 15.01 -5.42
C ALA A 65 -12.68 13.78 -4.52
N GLY A 66 -12.88 12.63 -5.18
CA GLY A 66 -13.13 11.33 -4.54
C GLY A 66 -12.07 10.95 -3.50
N PRO A 67 -10.76 10.97 -3.83
CA PRO A 67 -9.72 10.50 -2.90
C PRO A 67 -9.60 11.31 -1.60
N ILE A 68 -10.01 12.59 -1.59
CA ILE A 68 -10.02 13.43 -0.37
C ILE A 68 -11.27 13.18 0.47
N THR A 69 -12.43 13.09 -0.19
CA THR A 69 -13.72 13.07 0.50
C THR A 69 -14.11 11.67 0.95
N CYS A 70 -13.78 10.67 0.12
CA CYS A 70 -14.13 9.26 0.29
C CYS A 70 -12.87 8.40 0.05
N PRO A 71 -11.80 8.58 0.84
CA PRO A 71 -10.52 7.91 0.63
C PRO A 71 -10.59 6.38 0.61
N ASP A 72 -11.41 5.75 1.45
CA ASP A 72 -11.51 4.29 1.55
C ASP A 72 -12.36 3.75 0.40
N ALA A 73 -13.51 4.38 0.10
CA ALA A 73 -14.29 4.03 -1.10
C ALA A 73 -13.46 4.21 -2.38
N PHE A 74 -12.63 5.27 -2.46
CA PHE A 74 -11.71 5.47 -3.57
C PHE A 74 -10.62 4.40 -3.63
N ALA A 75 -10.06 3.97 -2.50
CA ALA A 75 -9.11 2.85 -2.46
C ALA A 75 -9.71 1.57 -3.05
N TRP A 76 -10.94 1.23 -2.66
CA TRP A 76 -11.66 0.07 -3.19
C TRP A 76 -12.02 0.20 -4.68
N ALA A 77 -12.42 1.39 -5.13
CA ALA A 77 -12.63 1.68 -6.55
C ALA A 77 -11.34 1.49 -7.36
N GLN A 78 -10.22 2.05 -6.90
CA GLN A 78 -8.92 1.91 -7.56
C GLN A 78 -8.45 0.45 -7.57
N PHE A 79 -8.67 -0.29 -6.49
CA PHE A 79 -8.38 -1.73 -6.45
C PHE A 79 -9.20 -2.51 -7.50
N ALA A 80 -10.50 -2.24 -7.59
CA ALA A 80 -11.36 -2.90 -8.57
C ALA A 80 -10.99 -2.53 -10.01
N GLU A 81 -10.73 -1.25 -10.30
CA GLU A 81 -10.29 -0.79 -11.63
C GLU A 81 -8.91 -1.36 -12.00
N ALA A 82 -7.98 -1.48 -11.04
CA ALA A 82 -6.68 -2.08 -11.29
C ALA A 82 -6.82 -3.56 -11.67
N ILE A 83 -7.65 -4.33 -10.95
CA ILE A 83 -7.93 -5.73 -11.29
C ILE A 83 -8.58 -5.81 -12.68
N LYS A 84 -9.64 -5.03 -12.93
CA LYS A 84 -10.34 -4.99 -14.22
C LYS A 84 -9.41 -4.59 -15.37
N GLY A 85 -8.52 -3.63 -15.13
CA GLY A 85 -7.50 -3.20 -16.07
C GLY A 85 -6.35 -4.18 -16.21
N GLU A 86 -6.48 -5.38 -15.62
CA GLU A 86 -5.51 -6.45 -15.60
C GLU A 86 -4.14 -5.87 -15.25
N PHE A 87 -4.02 -5.26 -14.07
CA PHE A 87 -2.79 -4.55 -13.66
C PHE A 87 -1.54 -5.38 -13.87
N TRP A 88 -1.71 -6.70 -13.88
CA TRP A 88 -0.64 -7.59 -14.16
C TRP A 88 0.00 -7.39 -15.54
N THR A 89 -0.73 -6.92 -16.54
CA THR A 89 -0.22 -6.63 -17.89
C THR A 89 0.55 -5.31 -18.01
N TRP A 90 0.66 -4.53 -16.93
CA TRP A 90 1.30 -3.23 -16.95
C TRP A 90 2.83 -3.30 -16.86
N ALA A 91 3.50 -2.16 -17.08
CA ALA A 91 4.95 -2.08 -16.97
C ALA A 91 5.43 -2.33 -15.54
N THR A 92 6.59 -2.97 -15.42
CA THR A 92 7.24 -3.38 -14.16
C THR A 92 8.62 -2.73 -14.02
N ASP A 93 9.31 -2.86 -12.88
CA ASP A 93 10.68 -2.34 -12.76
C ASP A 93 11.62 -2.93 -13.83
N LYS A 94 11.51 -4.23 -14.11
CA LYS A 94 12.35 -4.93 -15.11
C LYS A 94 12.15 -4.41 -16.53
N THR A 95 10.96 -3.90 -16.84
CA THR A 95 10.63 -3.41 -18.18
C THR A 95 10.72 -1.88 -18.27
N MET A 96 10.68 -1.18 -17.14
CA MET A 96 10.70 0.26 -17.06
C MET A 96 12.09 0.87 -16.84
N TRP A 97 12.97 0.16 -16.13
CA TRP A 97 14.31 0.65 -15.77
C TRP A 97 15.39 -0.24 -16.40
N PRO A 98 15.76 0.02 -17.68
CA PRO A 98 16.80 -0.75 -18.36
C PRO A 98 18.14 -0.68 -17.63
N SER A 99 18.89 -1.78 -17.64
CA SER A 99 20.25 -1.83 -17.06
C SER A 99 21.26 -1.05 -17.89
N GLU A 100 21.03 -0.94 -19.21
CA GLU A 100 21.88 -0.20 -20.15
C GLU A 100 21.00 0.80 -20.94
N PRO A 101 20.49 1.86 -20.27
CA PRO A 101 19.49 2.72 -20.87
C PRO A 101 20.08 3.57 -22.00
N GLN A 102 19.37 3.60 -23.12
CA GLN A 102 19.68 4.49 -24.24
C GLN A 102 18.95 5.84 -24.09
N PRO A 103 19.54 6.95 -24.57
CA PRO A 103 18.86 8.25 -24.57
C PRO A 103 17.67 8.24 -25.52
N LEU A 104 16.69 9.13 -25.32
CA LEU A 104 15.64 9.38 -26.30
C LEU A 104 16.23 9.91 -27.62
N CYS A 105 15.67 9.48 -28.76
CA CYS A 105 16.06 9.98 -30.07
C CYS A 105 15.72 11.47 -30.21
N THR A 106 16.62 12.25 -30.80
CA THR A 106 16.42 13.69 -31.07
C THR A 106 15.85 13.98 -32.45
N GLY A 107 15.55 12.94 -33.24
CA GLY A 107 15.04 12.99 -34.61
C GLY A 107 14.46 11.63 -35.01
N ASP A 108 14.71 11.19 -36.26
CA ASP A 108 14.28 9.88 -36.73
C ASP A 108 14.82 8.74 -35.83
N ASN A 109 14.04 7.67 -35.69
CA ASN A 109 14.41 6.51 -34.89
C ASN A 109 15.76 5.94 -35.38
N GLY A 110 16.74 5.85 -34.48
CA GLY A 110 18.11 5.42 -34.77
C GLY A 110 18.55 4.23 -33.91
N PRO A 111 19.69 3.58 -34.24
CA PRO A 111 20.10 2.32 -33.61
C PRO A 111 20.63 2.43 -32.17
N ASN A 112 20.84 3.65 -31.65
CA ASN A 112 21.45 3.90 -30.34
C ASN A 112 20.63 4.89 -29.49
N CYS A 113 19.34 4.94 -29.72
CA CYS A 113 18.42 5.78 -28.96
C CYS A 113 17.05 5.11 -28.88
N CYS A 114 16.32 5.45 -27.83
CA CYS A 114 14.94 5.03 -27.66
C CYS A 114 14.02 5.86 -28.57
N PRO A 115 13.10 5.22 -29.30
CA PRO A 115 12.14 5.91 -30.16
C PRO A 115 11.42 7.06 -29.45
N THR A 116 11.00 8.08 -30.19
CA THR A 116 10.25 9.18 -29.57
C THR A 116 8.83 8.76 -29.17
N ASN A 117 8.27 7.76 -29.84
CA ASN A 117 7.02 7.12 -29.47
C ASN A 117 7.31 5.79 -28.78
N PRO A 118 6.94 5.58 -27.50
CA PRO A 118 7.24 4.35 -26.79
C PRO A 118 6.55 3.10 -27.38
N SER A 119 5.54 3.27 -28.23
CA SER A 119 4.92 2.13 -28.94
C SER A 119 5.79 1.57 -30.07
N ASP A 120 6.85 2.28 -30.46
CA ASP A 120 7.79 1.85 -31.51
C ASP A 120 8.99 1.07 -30.92
N VAL A 121 9.02 0.84 -29.60
CA VAL A 121 10.06 0.04 -28.95
C VAL A 121 10.00 -1.40 -29.46
N ASP A 122 11.14 -1.91 -29.87
CA ASP A 122 11.29 -3.31 -30.28
C ASP A 122 11.03 -4.25 -29.10
N MET A 123 9.96 -5.02 -29.20
CA MET A 123 9.51 -5.92 -28.14
C MET A 123 10.45 -7.11 -27.94
N ASP A 124 11.26 -7.48 -28.94
CA ASP A 124 12.29 -8.52 -28.80
C ASP A 124 13.42 -8.07 -27.86
N ASN A 125 13.52 -6.77 -27.60
CA ASN A 125 14.49 -6.15 -26.69
C ASN A 125 13.80 -5.32 -25.58
N ALA A 126 12.53 -5.62 -25.28
CA ALA A 126 11.73 -4.90 -24.28
C ALA A 126 12.46 -4.80 -22.93
N GLY A 127 12.61 -3.57 -22.40
CA GLY A 127 13.27 -3.33 -21.11
C GLY A 127 14.80 -3.46 -21.11
N LYS A 128 15.43 -3.90 -22.21
CA LYS A 128 16.90 -4.09 -22.27
C LYS A 128 17.67 -2.78 -22.36
N HIS A 129 17.23 -1.91 -23.28
CA HIS A 129 17.84 -0.59 -23.53
C HIS A 129 16.83 0.55 -23.45
N CYS A 130 15.57 0.25 -23.71
CA CYS A 130 14.47 1.21 -23.69
C CYS A 130 13.34 0.67 -22.83
N PRO A 131 12.66 1.54 -22.05
CA PRO A 131 11.51 1.11 -21.30
C PRO A 131 10.42 0.57 -22.25
N ALA A 132 9.70 -0.47 -21.83
CA ALA A 132 8.62 -1.08 -22.58
C ALA A 132 7.37 -1.26 -21.72
N PHE A 133 6.19 -1.08 -22.32
CA PHE A 133 4.90 -1.32 -21.66
C PHE A 133 4.42 -2.74 -21.88
N THR A 134 5.01 -3.67 -21.14
CA THR A 134 4.68 -5.10 -21.20
C THR A 134 4.81 -5.72 -19.82
N PRO A 135 4.05 -6.79 -19.50
CA PRO A 135 4.33 -7.58 -18.32
C PRO A 135 5.75 -8.13 -18.37
N GLY A 136 6.36 -8.29 -17.18
CA GLY A 136 7.71 -8.84 -17.01
C GLY A 136 7.77 -10.05 -16.07
N TYR A 137 6.65 -10.76 -15.82
CA TYR A 137 6.57 -11.82 -14.80
C TYR A 137 7.69 -12.84 -14.86
N ASP A 138 7.90 -13.43 -16.05
CA ASP A 138 8.89 -14.48 -16.21
C ASP A 138 10.29 -13.98 -15.82
N LEU A 139 10.59 -12.70 -16.06
CA LEU A 139 11.86 -12.06 -15.67
C LEU A 139 12.03 -11.91 -14.16
N TYR A 140 10.95 -11.75 -13.40
CA TYR A 140 11.02 -11.63 -11.94
C TYR A 140 11.24 -12.97 -11.25
N PHE A 141 10.68 -14.04 -11.82
CA PHE A 141 10.78 -15.36 -11.23
C PHE A 141 11.98 -16.15 -11.76
N SER A 142 12.51 -15.83 -12.95
CA SER A 142 13.69 -16.50 -13.53
C SER A 142 15.04 -16.04 -12.94
N ASP A 143 15.09 -14.84 -12.37
CA ASP A 143 16.29 -14.37 -11.67
C ASP A 143 16.38 -15.09 -10.32
N SER A 144 17.27 -16.08 -10.25
CA SER A 144 17.65 -16.77 -9.01
C SER A 144 18.38 -15.87 -7.99
N ALA A 145 18.46 -14.56 -8.26
CA ALA A 145 19.26 -13.62 -7.51
C ALA A 145 18.43 -12.39 -7.09
N THR A 146 18.54 -12.11 -5.79
CA THR A 146 18.16 -10.90 -5.06
C THR A 146 16.68 -10.80 -4.65
N ASN A 147 16.45 -11.17 -3.38
CA ASN A 147 15.47 -10.48 -2.54
C ASN A 147 15.66 -8.97 -2.74
N THR A 148 14.66 -8.29 -3.29
CA THR A 148 14.72 -6.86 -3.63
C THR A 148 14.65 -5.94 -2.43
N THR A 149 14.52 -6.47 -1.21
CA THR A 149 14.77 -5.68 -0.01
C THR A 149 16.27 -5.74 0.29
N GLY A 150 16.95 -4.59 0.25
CA GLY A 150 18.36 -4.42 0.60
C GLY A 150 18.70 -4.71 2.07
N ALA A 151 18.24 -5.84 2.61
CA ALA A 151 18.86 -6.46 3.77
C ALA A 151 20.15 -7.11 3.28
N THR A 152 21.28 -6.53 3.68
CA THR A 152 22.62 -7.12 3.57
C THR A 152 22.59 -8.63 3.75
N ASP A 153 23.32 -9.38 2.91
CA ASP A 153 23.54 -10.85 2.83
C ASP A 153 23.97 -11.58 4.13
N GLN A 154 23.46 -11.17 5.28
CA GLN A 154 23.58 -11.85 6.55
C GLN A 154 22.20 -12.43 6.86
N ILE A 155 21.84 -13.52 6.18
CA ILE A 155 20.70 -14.36 6.56
C ILE A 155 21.05 -14.94 7.94
N VAL A 156 20.63 -14.23 8.99
CA VAL A 156 20.57 -14.79 10.32
C VAL A 156 19.46 -15.83 10.28
N ASP A 157 19.72 -17.06 10.72
CA ASP A 157 18.69 -18.09 10.87
C ASP A 157 17.54 -17.53 11.74
N HIS A 158 16.39 -17.28 11.10
CA HIS A 158 15.26 -16.53 11.65
C HIS A 158 14.22 -17.42 12.35
N GLY A 159 14.60 -18.59 12.87
CA GLY A 159 13.68 -19.46 13.62
C GLY A 159 12.87 -18.75 14.71
N GLY A 160 13.45 -17.72 15.35
CA GLY A 160 12.75 -16.87 16.34
C GLY A 160 11.83 -15.78 15.75
N LEU A 161 12.07 -15.30 14.52
CA LEU A 161 11.19 -14.27 13.92
C LEU A 161 9.81 -14.82 13.56
N ARG A 162 9.70 -16.11 13.24
CA ARG A 162 8.41 -16.75 12.90
C ARG A 162 7.37 -16.59 14.01
N SER A 163 7.83 -16.61 15.27
CA SER A 163 6.98 -16.46 16.46
C SER A 163 6.90 -15.04 16.99
N ILE A 164 7.91 -14.19 16.70
CA ILE A 164 7.99 -12.82 17.23
C ILE A 164 7.41 -11.79 16.25
N ASP A 165 7.67 -11.92 14.95
CA ASP A 165 7.17 -11.03 13.89
C ASP A 165 7.01 -11.82 12.56
N PRO A 166 5.88 -12.53 12.38
CA PRO A 166 5.64 -13.31 11.16
C PRO A 166 5.50 -12.44 9.91
N GLY A 167 5.10 -11.17 10.07
CA GLY A 167 5.08 -10.21 8.96
C GLY A 167 6.48 -9.94 8.43
N ARG A 168 7.45 -9.73 9.33
CA ARG A 168 8.87 -9.63 8.96
C ARG A 168 9.39 -10.89 8.29
N PHE A 169 9.03 -12.07 8.80
CA PHE A 169 9.43 -13.32 8.15
C PHE A 169 8.92 -13.39 6.70
N LEU A 170 7.64 -13.05 6.46
CA LEU A 170 7.07 -13.03 5.11
C LEU A 170 7.75 -12.00 4.21
N ARG A 171 8.04 -10.80 4.73
CA ARG A 171 8.78 -9.76 4.02
C ARG A 171 10.13 -10.27 3.49
N ASP A 172 10.86 -11.00 4.31
CA ASP A 172 12.18 -11.51 3.93
C ASP A 172 12.09 -12.64 2.87
N GLN A 173 10.89 -13.16 2.60
CA GLN A 173 10.60 -14.17 1.57
C GLN A 173 9.85 -13.59 0.35
N GLU A 174 9.52 -12.29 0.38
CA GLU A 174 8.63 -11.71 -0.61
C GLU A 174 9.27 -11.56 -1.99
N LYS A 175 8.47 -11.82 -3.01
CA LYS A 175 8.72 -11.42 -4.39
C LYS A 175 7.83 -10.22 -4.67
N GLU A 176 8.41 -9.06 -4.40
CA GLU A 176 7.80 -7.76 -4.67
C GLU A 176 7.83 -7.45 -6.17
N ILE A 177 6.68 -7.08 -6.73
CA ILE A 177 6.58 -6.55 -8.09
C ILE A 177 5.75 -5.27 -8.08
N VAL A 178 6.28 -4.20 -8.69
CA VAL A 178 5.59 -2.91 -8.82
C VAL A 178 5.16 -2.69 -10.27
N TYR A 179 3.84 -2.63 -10.48
CA TYR A 179 3.17 -2.37 -11.75
C TYR A 179 2.81 -0.91 -11.90
N ARG A 180 2.95 -0.38 -13.12
CA ARG A 180 2.70 1.02 -13.45
C ARG A 180 1.88 1.13 -14.71
N ASN A 181 0.73 1.76 -14.60
CA ASN A 181 -0.19 1.88 -15.71
C ASN A 181 0.38 2.76 -16.85
N LYS A 182 -0.34 2.78 -17.98
CA LYS A 182 0.15 3.43 -19.20
C LYS A 182 0.43 4.94 -19.05
N PRO A 183 -0.43 5.75 -18.40
CA PRO A 183 -0.12 7.16 -18.14
C PRO A 183 1.17 7.36 -17.35
N PHE A 184 1.38 6.56 -16.30
CA PHE A 184 2.63 6.56 -15.55
C PHE A 184 3.81 6.30 -16.48
N PHE A 185 3.75 5.18 -17.22
CA PHE A 185 4.82 4.73 -18.09
C PHE A 185 5.18 5.77 -19.16
N HIS A 186 4.19 6.33 -19.84
CA HIS A 186 4.41 7.38 -20.83
C HIS A 186 5.10 8.61 -20.24
N TYR A 187 4.71 9.05 -19.03
CA TYR A 187 5.33 10.20 -18.40
C TYR A 187 6.81 9.93 -18.07
N ALA A 188 7.11 8.79 -17.46
CA ALA A 188 8.48 8.42 -17.13
C ALA A 188 9.36 8.30 -18.39
N TYR A 189 8.82 7.71 -19.46
CA TYR A 189 9.49 7.58 -20.76
C TYR A 189 9.75 8.94 -21.41
N ASN A 190 8.71 9.72 -21.66
CA ASN A 190 8.78 10.97 -22.41
C ASN A 190 9.54 12.07 -21.67
N SER A 191 9.58 12.00 -20.34
CA SER A 191 10.35 12.92 -19.49
C SER A 191 11.80 12.47 -19.27
N ASN A 192 12.22 11.36 -19.90
CA ASN A 192 13.54 10.75 -19.76
C ASN A 192 13.90 10.46 -18.29
N LEU A 193 12.95 9.99 -17.49
CA LEU A 193 13.16 9.72 -16.06
C LEU A 193 13.67 8.30 -15.78
N TYR A 194 13.92 7.52 -16.84
CA TYR A 194 14.32 6.11 -16.76
C TYR A 194 15.84 5.88 -16.79
N SER A 195 16.64 6.95 -16.86
CA SER A 195 18.11 6.90 -16.89
C SER A 195 18.72 7.89 -15.89
N LYS A 196 19.88 7.58 -15.32
CA LYS A 196 20.60 8.54 -14.45
C LYS A 196 20.94 9.82 -15.18
N ALA A 197 21.28 9.74 -16.47
CA ALA A 197 21.57 10.92 -17.28
C ALA A 197 20.36 11.86 -17.36
N GLY A 198 19.15 11.32 -17.57
CA GLY A 198 17.94 12.14 -17.61
C GLY A 198 17.57 12.72 -16.24
N LEU A 199 17.78 11.97 -15.16
CA LEU A 199 17.60 12.43 -13.78
C LEU A 199 18.61 13.53 -13.40
N ALA A 200 19.87 13.38 -13.78
CA ALA A 200 20.91 14.40 -13.61
C ALA A 200 20.58 15.68 -14.39
N ASN A 201 20.07 15.54 -15.62
CA ASN A 201 19.62 16.69 -16.41
C ASN A 201 18.46 17.42 -15.72
N ARG A 202 17.49 16.69 -15.16
CA ARG A 202 16.38 17.26 -14.38
C ARG A 202 16.89 18.06 -13.18
N PHE A 203 17.88 17.53 -12.45
CA PHE A 203 18.54 18.26 -11.36
C PHE A 203 19.21 19.54 -11.86
N ALA A 204 19.98 19.45 -12.94
CA ALA A 204 20.71 20.58 -13.51
C ALA A 204 19.78 21.72 -13.95
N GLU A 205 18.67 21.39 -14.62
CA GLU A 205 17.67 22.37 -15.06
C GLU A 205 16.99 23.08 -13.88
N GLN A 206 16.63 22.35 -12.82
CA GLN A 206 16.04 22.96 -11.62
C GLN A 206 17.07 23.82 -10.87
N SER A 207 18.31 23.33 -10.73
CA SER A 207 19.40 24.09 -10.12
C SER A 207 19.67 25.40 -10.89
N GLU A 208 19.66 25.35 -12.22
CA GLU A 208 19.79 26.54 -13.06
C GLU A 208 18.64 27.52 -12.86
N ALA A 209 17.40 27.04 -12.76
CA ALA A 209 16.23 27.90 -12.55
C ALA A 209 16.20 28.58 -11.17
N LEU A 210 16.95 28.05 -10.19
CA LEU A 210 17.20 28.68 -8.88
C LEU A 210 18.27 29.76 -8.90
N ASN A 211 19.13 29.81 -9.94
CA ASN A 211 20.13 30.86 -10.06
C ASN A 211 19.43 32.21 -10.31
N PRO A 212 19.65 33.23 -9.45
CA PRO A 212 19.02 34.52 -9.64
C PRO A 212 19.42 35.13 -10.99
N LYS A 213 18.42 35.56 -11.77
CA LYS A 213 18.64 36.36 -12.99
C LYS A 213 19.07 37.78 -12.60
N GLU A 214 19.42 38.59 -13.61
CA GLU A 214 19.72 40.01 -13.42
C GLU A 214 18.60 40.70 -12.59
N GLY A 215 18.98 41.36 -11.49
CA GLY A 215 18.04 41.92 -10.51
C GLY A 215 17.70 41.01 -9.32
N GLY A 216 18.30 39.82 -9.22
CA GLY A 216 18.16 38.93 -8.06
C GLY A 216 16.87 38.10 -8.03
N ILE A 217 16.14 38.02 -9.15
CA ILE A 217 14.85 37.33 -9.24
C ILE A 217 15.07 35.87 -9.64
N ILE A 218 14.50 34.95 -8.85
CA ILE A 218 14.42 33.52 -9.15
C ILE A 218 13.21 33.24 -10.04
N ASP A 219 13.38 32.38 -11.05
CA ASP A 219 12.31 31.99 -11.96
C ASP A 219 11.44 30.88 -11.37
N LEU A 220 10.58 31.24 -10.41
CA LEU A 220 9.68 30.31 -9.74
C LEU A 220 8.74 29.58 -10.71
N GLY A 221 8.37 30.23 -11.83
CA GLY A 221 7.54 29.61 -12.86
C GLY A 221 8.28 28.48 -13.58
N LYS A 222 9.54 28.72 -14.01
CA LYS A 222 10.40 27.67 -14.58
C LYS A 222 10.61 26.53 -13.58
N LEU A 223 10.82 26.84 -12.31
CA LEU A 223 10.97 25.80 -11.27
C LEU A 223 9.73 24.92 -11.12
N GLN A 224 8.52 25.50 -11.11
CA GLN A 224 7.29 24.72 -11.05
C GLN A 224 7.12 23.83 -12.28
N MET A 225 7.39 24.33 -13.49
CA MET A 225 7.32 23.54 -14.72
C MET A 225 8.34 22.41 -14.80
N LEU A 226 9.45 22.53 -14.08
CA LEU A 226 10.52 21.53 -14.06
C LEU A 226 10.32 20.45 -12.99
N ARG A 227 9.30 20.55 -12.14
CA ARG A 227 8.99 19.49 -11.16
C ARG A 227 8.69 18.19 -11.88
N VAL A 228 9.15 17.10 -11.29
CA VAL A 228 8.62 15.78 -11.64
C VAL A 228 7.22 15.73 -11.02
N GLU A 229 6.21 15.55 -11.86
CA GLU A 229 4.80 15.51 -11.48
C GLU A 229 4.08 14.59 -12.46
N PHE A 230 3.78 13.38 -12.00
CA PHE A 230 3.09 12.38 -12.81
C PHE A 230 1.65 12.83 -13.12
N PRO A 231 1.07 12.33 -14.23
CA PRO A 231 -0.33 12.55 -14.57
C PRO A 231 -1.27 12.08 -13.46
N VAL A 232 -2.41 12.76 -13.27
CA VAL A 232 -3.40 12.43 -12.21
C VAL A 232 -3.97 11.01 -12.33
N ASP A 233 -3.96 10.44 -13.54
CA ASP A 233 -4.39 9.07 -13.82
C ASP A 233 -3.24 8.04 -13.69
N ALA A 234 -2.06 8.45 -13.23
CA ALA A 234 -0.96 7.54 -12.93
C ALA A 234 -1.27 6.69 -11.68
N VAL A 235 -1.06 5.37 -11.81
CA VAL A 235 -1.32 4.40 -10.76
C VAL A 235 -0.11 3.46 -10.62
N MET A 236 0.26 3.20 -9.37
CA MET A 236 1.22 2.16 -8.98
C MET A 236 0.49 1.07 -8.20
N VAL A 237 0.72 -0.18 -8.60
CA VAL A 237 0.23 -1.36 -7.90
C VAL A 237 1.45 -2.16 -7.47
N LYS A 238 1.77 -2.17 -6.19
CA LYS A 238 2.84 -3.02 -5.64
C LYS A 238 2.21 -4.26 -5.05
N VAL A 239 2.72 -5.42 -5.44
CA VAL A 239 2.21 -6.71 -5.04
C VAL A 239 3.33 -7.54 -4.45
N ASP A 240 3.08 -8.13 -3.28
CA ASP A 240 4.02 -9.05 -2.67
C ASP A 240 3.49 -10.48 -2.80
N PHE A 241 4.25 -11.29 -3.52
CA PHE A 241 4.00 -12.71 -3.69
C PHE A 241 4.89 -13.53 -2.74
N ILE A 242 4.32 -14.57 -2.14
CA ILE A 242 5.04 -15.51 -1.26
C ILE A 242 4.98 -16.91 -1.87
N SER A 243 6.10 -17.63 -1.81
CA SER A 243 6.16 -19.01 -2.28
C SER A 243 5.27 -19.95 -1.45
N GLY A 244 4.75 -20.99 -2.09
CA GLY A 244 3.99 -22.04 -1.40
C GLY A 244 4.76 -22.67 -0.24
N VAL A 245 6.08 -22.81 -0.35
CA VAL A 245 6.95 -23.33 0.74
C VAL A 245 6.84 -22.46 1.99
N ALA A 246 6.99 -21.14 1.86
CA ALA A 246 6.90 -20.22 2.99
C ALA A 246 5.47 -20.10 3.53
N MET A 247 4.46 -20.16 2.65
CA MET A 247 3.05 -20.17 3.04
C MET A 247 2.70 -21.42 3.87
N ASP A 248 3.19 -22.60 3.47
CA ASP A 248 3.02 -23.87 4.20
C ASP A 248 3.74 -23.84 5.55
N GLU A 249 4.95 -23.28 5.60
CA GLU A 249 5.75 -23.17 6.81
C GLU A 249 5.04 -22.35 7.91
N LEU A 250 4.26 -21.34 7.52
CA LEU A 250 3.42 -20.57 8.45
C LEU A 250 2.04 -21.18 8.67
N GLY A 251 1.68 -22.26 7.98
CA GLY A 251 0.37 -22.90 8.04
C GLY A 251 -0.76 -22.05 7.48
N LEU A 252 -0.46 -21.20 6.48
CA LEU A 252 -1.46 -20.31 5.85
C LEU A 252 -2.30 -21.02 4.79
N ILE A 253 -1.77 -22.08 4.18
CA ILE A 253 -2.40 -22.86 3.11
C ILE A 253 -2.54 -24.36 3.48
N PRO A 254 -3.20 -24.69 4.61
CA PRO A 254 -3.19 -26.05 5.16
C PRO A 254 -3.97 -27.07 4.32
N ASP A 255 -4.83 -26.63 3.40
CA ASP A 255 -5.80 -27.46 2.69
C ASP A 255 -5.42 -27.64 1.21
N THR A 256 -6.29 -28.32 0.46
CA THR A 256 -6.24 -28.38 -1.00
C THR A 256 -7.56 -27.87 -1.58
N VAL A 257 -7.49 -26.83 -2.39
CA VAL A 257 -8.63 -26.23 -3.10
C VAL A 257 -8.38 -26.41 -4.59
N ASN A 258 -9.27 -27.14 -5.26
CA ASN A 258 -9.18 -27.42 -6.70
C ASN A 258 -7.82 -28.00 -7.15
N GLY A 259 -7.24 -28.88 -6.33
CA GLY A 259 -5.98 -29.56 -6.64
C GLY A 259 -4.73 -28.76 -6.30
N VAL A 260 -4.85 -27.54 -5.77
CA VAL A 260 -3.73 -26.69 -5.35
C VAL A 260 -3.78 -26.47 -3.84
N ARG A 261 -2.61 -26.42 -3.18
CA ARG A 261 -2.52 -26.08 -1.76
C ARG A 261 -3.10 -24.69 -1.54
N ASN A 262 -4.05 -24.52 -0.63
CA ASN A 262 -4.62 -23.20 -0.34
C ASN A 262 -5.35 -23.23 1.03
N ASN A 263 -5.94 -22.12 1.43
CA ASN A 263 -6.86 -22.06 2.56
C ASN A 263 -8.29 -22.36 2.07
N ALA A 264 -8.95 -23.37 2.63
CA ALA A 264 -10.28 -23.78 2.16
C ALA A 264 -11.38 -22.75 2.44
N LYS A 265 -11.23 -21.93 3.48
CA LYS A 265 -12.25 -20.95 3.91
C LYS A 265 -12.05 -19.60 3.24
N TYR A 266 -10.80 -19.18 3.09
CA TYR A 266 -10.40 -17.90 2.54
C TYR A 266 -9.24 -18.13 1.55
N PRO A 267 -9.52 -18.66 0.35
CA PRO A 267 -8.47 -18.93 -0.63
C PRO A 267 -7.75 -17.63 -1.03
N TYR A 268 -6.43 -17.72 -1.14
CA TYR A 268 -5.57 -16.69 -1.70
C TYR A 268 -5.68 -16.70 -3.23
N VAL A 269 -5.46 -15.55 -3.87
CA VAL A 269 -5.16 -15.48 -5.30
C VAL A 269 -3.80 -16.16 -5.54
N VAL A 270 -3.80 -17.14 -6.44
CA VAL A 270 -2.63 -17.99 -6.74
C VAL A 270 -2.17 -17.77 -8.17
N PHE A 271 -0.86 -17.78 -8.32
CA PHE A 271 -0.18 -17.71 -9.61
C PHE A 271 0.89 -18.80 -9.70
N GLN A 272 0.99 -19.41 -10.87
CA GLN A 272 2.01 -20.39 -11.24
C GLN A 272 2.87 -19.80 -12.36
N PRO A 273 4.08 -19.29 -12.08
CA PRO A 273 5.00 -18.87 -13.13
C PRO A 273 5.47 -20.07 -13.96
N ASN A 274 6.14 -19.79 -15.08
CA ASN A 274 6.73 -20.82 -15.93
C ASN A 274 7.65 -21.76 -15.10
N PRO A 275 7.45 -23.10 -15.15
CA PRO A 275 8.25 -24.07 -14.41
C PRO A 275 9.76 -23.93 -14.60
N ASP A 276 10.22 -23.50 -15.78
CA ASP A 276 11.64 -23.32 -16.07
C ASP A 276 12.28 -22.17 -15.27
N ALA A 277 11.46 -21.26 -14.71
CA ALA A 277 11.89 -20.13 -13.91
C ALA A 277 12.05 -20.45 -12.40
N LEU A 278 11.50 -21.57 -11.90
CA LEU A 278 11.16 -21.71 -10.48
C LEU A 278 12.28 -22.21 -9.55
N GLY A 279 13.23 -23.01 -10.04
CA GLY A 279 14.27 -23.60 -9.18
C GLY A 279 13.72 -24.24 -7.89
N GLU A 280 14.25 -23.84 -6.72
CA GLU A 280 13.80 -24.30 -5.39
C GLU A 280 12.70 -23.42 -4.76
N LEU A 281 12.21 -22.40 -5.46
CA LEU A 281 11.28 -21.40 -4.91
C LEU A 281 9.84 -21.92 -4.72
N GLY A 282 9.54 -23.13 -5.18
CA GLY A 282 8.21 -23.76 -5.09
C GLY A 282 7.36 -23.55 -6.35
N ASP A 283 6.31 -24.36 -6.49
CA ASP A 283 5.52 -24.47 -7.72
C ASP A 283 4.47 -23.36 -7.89
N TYR A 284 4.12 -22.65 -6.80
CA TYR A 284 3.05 -21.66 -6.75
C TYR A 284 3.44 -20.47 -5.88
N PHE A 285 2.96 -19.29 -6.28
CA PHE A 285 3.06 -18.04 -5.56
C PHE A 285 1.68 -17.54 -5.16
N TYR A 286 1.59 -16.97 -3.98
CA TYR A 286 0.35 -16.53 -3.34
C TYR A 286 0.43 -15.02 -3.14
N LEU A 287 -0.58 -14.30 -3.62
CA LEU A 287 -0.67 -12.86 -3.40
C LEU A 287 -1.07 -12.61 -1.95
N VAL A 288 -0.18 -12.05 -1.13
CA VAL A 288 -0.49 -11.83 0.31
C VAL A 288 -0.84 -10.39 0.64
N THR A 289 -0.25 -9.42 -0.05
CA THR A 289 -0.52 -7.99 0.18
C THR A 289 -0.35 -7.16 -1.09
N MET A 290 -1.02 -6.01 -1.10
CA MET A 290 -0.86 -4.96 -2.11
C MET A 290 -0.76 -3.60 -1.43
N THR A 291 0.25 -2.81 -1.82
CA THR A 291 0.48 -1.46 -1.30
C THR A 291 0.44 -0.49 -2.47
N ASN A 292 -0.72 0.07 -2.75
CA ASN A 292 -1.00 0.76 -3.99
C ASN A 292 -1.02 2.28 -3.82
N ALA A 293 -0.83 2.99 -4.93
CA ALA A 293 -0.87 4.44 -4.95
C ALA A 293 -1.50 5.00 -6.24
N SER A 294 -2.18 6.13 -6.11
CA SER A 294 -2.74 6.90 -7.24
C SER A 294 -2.33 8.37 -7.14
N LYS A 295 -1.97 8.97 -8.28
CA LYS A 295 -1.54 10.37 -8.37
C LYS A 295 -2.68 11.39 -8.33
N ASP A 296 -3.93 10.95 -8.17
CA ASP A 296 -5.11 11.82 -8.13
C ASP A 296 -5.04 12.90 -7.01
N LEU A 297 -4.06 12.78 -6.09
CA LEU A 297 -3.67 13.81 -5.13
C LEU A 297 -2.21 14.26 -5.30
N PRO A 298 -1.86 15.52 -4.92
CA PRO A 298 -0.48 16.00 -4.93
C PRO A 298 0.52 15.10 -4.19
N ASN A 299 0.14 14.62 -2.99
CA ASN A 299 0.94 13.72 -2.17
C ASN A 299 0.73 12.22 -2.49
N TRP A 300 0.00 11.94 -3.58
CA TRP A 300 -0.58 10.64 -3.91
C TRP A 300 -1.57 10.13 -2.85
N HIS A 301 -2.60 9.41 -3.31
CA HIS A 301 -3.45 8.59 -2.45
C HIS A 301 -2.78 7.24 -2.28
N TRP A 302 -2.52 6.82 -1.04
CA TRP A 302 -1.88 5.54 -0.72
C TRP A 302 -2.84 4.65 0.04
N TYR A 303 -2.76 3.35 -0.18
CA TYR A 303 -3.57 2.38 0.53
C TYR A 303 -2.93 1.00 0.55
N ALA A 304 -3.19 0.26 1.63
CA ALA A 304 -2.73 -1.11 1.81
C ALA A 304 -3.91 -2.07 1.87
N ILE A 305 -3.88 -3.11 1.06
CA ILE A 305 -4.88 -4.18 1.01
C ILE A 305 -4.17 -5.51 1.28
N GLU A 306 -4.68 -6.28 2.23
CA GLU A 306 -4.06 -7.52 2.67
C GLU A 306 -5.03 -8.68 2.70
N HIS A 307 -4.52 -9.89 2.44
CA HIS A 307 -5.34 -11.08 2.61
C HIS A 307 -5.81 -11.24 4.06
N VAL A 308 -7.07 -11.65 4.24
CA VAL A 308 -7.74 -11.74 5.55
C VAL A 308 -7.04 -12.67 6.54
N ALA A 309 -6.37 -13.71 6.03
CA ALA A 309 -5.66 -14.69 6.86
C ALA A 309 -4.20 -14.32 7.18
N ASN A 310 -3.70 -13.16 6.72
CA ASN A 310 -2.35 -12.72 7.07
C ASN A 310 -2.17 -12.60 8.59
N LYS A 311 -1.06 -13.17 9.08
CA LYS A 311 -0.66 -13.01 10.48
C LYS A 311 -0.16 -11.60 10.70
N GLY A 312 -0.67 -10.93 11.72
CA GLY A 312 -0.28 -9.58 12.09
C GLY A 312 -0.89 -8.49 11.21
N ARG A 313 -1.91 -8.79 10.38
CA ARG A 313 -2.55 -7.84 9.46
C ARG A 313 -2.88 -6.49 10.12
N CYS A 314 -3.45 -6.50 11.33
CA CYS A 314 -3.82 -5.28 12.07
C CYS A 314 -2.91 -4.97 13.27
N ASP A 315 -1.68 -5.50 13.30
CA ASP A 315 -0.75 -5.23 14.38
C ASP A 315 -0.29 -3.76 14.40
N TYR A 316 0.04 -3.28 15.60
CA TYR A 316 0.50 -1.92 15.92
C TYR A 316 -0.50 -0.81 15.60
N ILE A 317 -0.74 -0.49 14.33
CA ILE A 317 -1.54 0.67 13.89
C ILE A 317 -3.04 0.34 13.83
N GLY A 318 -3.41 -0.95 13.76
CA GLY A 318 -4.78 -1.38 13.52
C GLY A 318 -5.17 -1.34 12.05
N CYS A 319 -6.36 -1.90 11.73
CA CYS A 319 -6.96 -1.78 10.40
C CYS A 319 -8.15 -0.83 10.48
N ASN A 320 -8.27 0.11 9.55
CA ASN A 320 -9.41 1.00 9.43
C ASN A 320 -9.97 0.94 8.01
N ASP A 321 -11.22 0.52 7.89
CA ASP A 321 -11.97 0.47 6.64
C ASP A 321 -13.39 1.02 6.87
N SER A 322 -13.61 2.24 6.41
CA SER A 322 -14.91 2.89 6.55
C SER A 322 -15.93 2.52 5.47
N TYR A 323 -15.54 1.73 4.48
CA TYR A 323 -16.37 1.43 3.30
C TYR A 323 -16.53 -0.07 2.99
N GLY A 324 -15.44 -0.82 2.88
CA GLY A 324 -15.44 -2.14 2.25
C GLY A 324 -16.00 -3.24 3.14
N TYR A 325 -15.47 -3.36 4.35
CA TYR A 325 -15.90 -4.36 5.33
C TYR A 325 -16.33 -3.69 6.63
N THR A 326 -17.52 -4.04 7.11
CA THR A 326 -17.93 -3.68 8.47
C THR A 326 -17.38 -4.67 9.48
N VAL A 327 -17.02 -4.18 10.65
CA VAL A 327 -16.66 -4.98 11.82
C VAL A 327 -17.73 -4.85 12.91
N ASN A 328 -17.78 -5.80 13.84
CA ASN A 328 -18.65 -5.72 15.02
C ASN A 328 -17.87 -5.94 16.34
N SER A 329 -16.53 -5.91 16.25
CA SER A 329 -15.54 -6.08 17.32
C SER A 329 -15.94 -7.05 18.43
N SER A 330 -15.64 -8.34 18.23
CA SER A 330 -15.69 -9.38 19.27
C SER A 330 -14.37 -9.59 20.03
N GLN A 331 -13.44 -8.63 19.99
CA GLN A 331 -12.27 -8.64 20.88
C GLN A 331 -12.69 -8.14 22.27
N ASN A 332 -12.41 -8.91 23.32
CA ASN A 332 -12.89 -8.63 24.67
C ASN A 332 -12.49 -7.21 25.12
N GLY A 333 -13.49 -6.33 25.30
CA GLY A 333 -13.29 -4.94 25.71
C GLY A 333 -12.78 -3.96 24.65
N ALA A 334 -12.69 -4.36 23.38
CA ALA A 334 -12.09 -3.55 22.30
C ALA A 334 -13.07 -3.23 21.17
N ASP A 335 -14.18 -2.56 21.51
CA ASP A 335 -15.13 -2.02 20.53
C ASP A 335 -14.81 -0.57 20.15
N PHE A 336 -14.42 -0.40 18.88
CA PHE A 336 -14.07 0.88 18.26
C PHE A 336 -15.06 1.26 17.14
N GLY A 337 -16.25 0.69 17.16
CA GLY A 337 -17.28 0.88 16.16
C GLY A 337 -17.13 -0.08 14.97
N THR A 338 -17.70 0.31 13.83
CA THR A 338 -17.94 -0.61 12.70
C THR A 338 -16.85 -0.65 11.64
N HIS A 339 -15.73 0.05 11.87
CA HIS A 339 -14.70 0.28 10.84
C HIS A 339 -13.27 0.00 11.29
N PHE A 340 -13.02 0.00 12.61
CA PHE A 340 -11.68 -0.13 13.15
C PHE A 340 -11.48 -1.47 13.85
N ILE A 341 -10.47 -2.21 13.44
CA ILE A 341 -9.96 -3.40 14.12
C ILE A 341 -8.71 -2.99 14.88
N SER A 342 -8.83 -2.98 16.21
CA SER A 342 -7.68 -2.70 17.07
C SER A 342 -6.63 -3.81 17.02
N PRO A 343 -5.35 -3.46 17.24
CA PRO A 343 -4.33 -4.46 17.45
C PRO A 343 -4.63 -5.27 18.73
N TRP A 344 -4.22 -6.54 18.73
CA TRP A 344 -4.28 -7.36 19.93
C TRP A 344 -3.38 -6.81 21.03
N ILE A 345 -3.86 -6.94 22.27
CA ILE A 345 -3.12 -6.56 23.45
C ILE A 345 -3.03 -7.71 24.46
N THR A 346 -1.94 -7.71 25.21
CA THR A 346 -1.75 -8.56 26.39
C THR A 346 -1.21 -7.72 27.55
N THR A 347 -1.26 -8.26 28.76
CA THR A 347 -0.71 -7.65 29.97
C THR A 347 0.39 -8.53 30.53
N ASP A 348 1.50 -7.93 30.96
CA ASP A 348 2.52 -8.68 31.70
C ASP A 348 2.00 -9.09 33.10
N THR A 349 2.44 -10.25 33.59
CA THR A 349 2.02 -10.77 34.89
C THR A 349 2.39 -9.82 36.02
N GLY A 350 1.38 -9.22 36.65
CA GLY A 350 1.57 -8.24 37.75
C GLY A 350 1.74 -6.80 37.30
N SER A 351 1.66 -6.50 35.99
CA SER A 351 1.62 -5.13 35.45
C SER A 351 0.23 -4.78 34.90
N THR A 352 -0.09 -3.49 34.87
CA THR A 352 -1.27 -2.95 34.16
C THR A 352 -0.93 -2.44 32.77
N ASP A 353 0.32 -2.57 32.33
CA ASP A 353 0.77 -2.09 31.02
C ASP A 353 0.24 -3.00 29.90
N ALA A 354 -0.45 -2.37 28.94
CA ALA A 354 -0.94 -3.03 27.75
C ALA A 354 0.16 -3.07 26.68
N LEU A 355 0.62 -4.29 26.36
CA LEU A 355 1.61 -4.60 25.34
C LEU A 355 0.92 -5.12 24.08
N PHE A 356 1.51 -4.93 22.90
CA PHE A 356 1.00 -5.54 21.68
C PHE A 356 1.22 -7.06 21.72
N ASP A 357 0.18 -7.83 21.40
CA ASP A 357 0.25 -9.28 21.21
C ASP A 357 0.29 -9.58 19.70
N VAL A 358 1.48 -9.50 19.13
CA VAL A 358 1.72 -9.50 17.68
C VAL A 358 1.62 -10.89 17.05
N GLY A 359 1.47 -10.94 15.73
CA GLY A 359 1.50 -12.16 14.92
C GLY A 359 0.21 -13.00 14.96
N LYS A 360 -0.87 -12.49 15.56
CA LYS A 360 -2.19 -13.13 15.53
C LYS A 360 -2.86 -12.98 14.18
N THR A 361 -3.84 -13.83 13.91
CA THR A 361 -4.75 -13.66 12.77
C THR A 361 -5.97 -12.83 13.17
N TYR A 362 -6.54 -12.13 12.20
CA TYR A 362 -7.70 -11.27 12.35
C TYR A 362 -8.84 -11.80 11.46
N LEU A 363 -9.22 -13.06 11.68
CA LEU A 363 -10.22 -13.73 10.85
C LEU A 363 -11.65 -13.22 11.16
N PRO A 364 -12.58 -13.27 10.19
CA PRO A 364 -13.96 -12.81 10.36
C PRO A 364 -14.74 -13.43 11.53
N ASP A 365 -14.43 -14.66 11.94
CA ASP A 365 -15.02 -15.29 13.12
C ASP A 365 -14.57 -14.67 14.44
N VAL A 366 -13.50 -13.88 14.41
CA VAL A 366 -12.94 -13.14 15.57
C VAL A 366 -13.23 -11.64 15.49
N THR A 367 -13.24 -11.06 14.28
CA THR A 367 -13.42 -9.61 14.06
C THR A 367 -14.86 -9.23 13.70
N GLY A 368 -15.66 -10.19 13.24
CA GLY A 368 -16.99 -9.98 12.67
C GLY A 368 -17.00 -9.34 11.30
N GLU A 369 -15.86 -9.27 10.62
CA GLU A 369 -15.74 -8.66 9.29
C GLU A 369 -16.76 -9.24 8.31
N THR A 370 -17.61 -8.37 7.76
CA THR A 370 -18.59 -8.69 6.73
C THR A 370 -18.49 -7.67 5.61
N ILE A 371 -18.50 -8.13 4.36
CA ILE A 371 -18.48 -7.24 3.19
C ILE A 371 -19.72 -6.34 3.20
N THR A 372 -19.55 -5.06 2.86
CA THR A 372 -20.67 -4.16 2.68
C THR A 372 -21.40 -4.42 1.37
N GLN A 373 -22.68 -4.06 1.34
CA GLN A 373 -23.45 -4.12 0.08
C GLN A 373 -22.79 -3.25 -1.00
N GLY A 374 -22.29 -2.06 -0.63
CA GLY A 374 -21.64 -1.15 -1.57
C GLY A 374 -20.39 -1.75 -2.23
N LEU A 375 -19.52 -2.42 -1.46
CA LEU A 375 -18.35 -3.10 -2.05
C LEU A 375 -18.77 -4.31 -2.89
N SER A 376 -19.74 -5.10 -2.41
CA SER A 376 -20.28 -6.23 -3.16
C SER A 376 -20.85 -5.80 -4.51
N ASP A 377 -21.63 -4.72 -4.54
CA ASP A 377 -22.24 -4.17 -5.76
C ASP A 377 -21.19 -3.59 -6.71
N LEU A 378 -20.17 -2.89 -6.17
CA LEU A 378 -19.04 -2.39 -6.95
C LEU A 378 -18.31 -3.54 -7.66
N PHE A 379 -17.89 -4.57 -6.90
CA PHE A 379 -17.19 -5.71 -7.45
C PHE A 379 -18.04 -6.48 -8.46
N ALA A 380 -19.33 -6.70 -8.17
CA ALA A 380 -20.24 -7.34 -9.12
C ALA A 380 -20.40 -6.53 -10.41
N GLY A 381 -20.55 -5.20 -10.32
CA GLY A 381 -20.73 -4.34 -11.48
C GLY A 381 -19.47 -4.14 -12.32
N ILE A 382 -18.28 -4.29 -11.73
CA ILE A 382 -16.99 -4.28 -12.42
C ILE A 382 -16.61 -5.66 -12.97
N GLY A 383 -17.09 -6.73 -12.33
CA GLY A 383 -16.80 -8.13 -12.67
C GLY A 383 -15.70 -8.78 -11.83
N VAL A 384 -15.25 -8.12 -10.76
CA VAL A 384 -14.21 -8.65 -9.85
C VAL A 384 -14.77 -9.79 -9.01
N GLY A 385 -14.12 -10.95 -9.06
CA GLY A 385 -14.46 -12.11 -8.23
C GLY A 385 -15.81 -12.77 -8.54
N GLN A 386 -16.33 -12.60 -9.76
CA GLN A 386 -17.65 -13.09 -10.17
C GLN A 386 -17.65 -14.45 -10.88
N GLY A 387 -16.52 -15.17 -10.89
CA GLY A 387 -16.37 -16.48 -11.53
C GLY A 387 -16.16 -17.62 -10.53
N ASP A 388 -15.87 -18.79 -11.10
CA ASP A 388 -15.32 -19.90 -10.34
C ASP A 388 -13.81 -19.68 -10.12
N ASN A 389 -13.24 -20.41 -9.15
CA ASN A 389 -11.79 -20.46 -8.98
C ASN A 389 -11.10 -20.84 -10.31
N PRO A 390 -10.08 -20.08 -10.74
CA PRO A 390 -9.46 -20.29 -12.05
C PRO A 390 -8.81 -21.67 -12.16
N SER A 391 -9.03 -22.34 -13.30
CA SER A 391 -8.34 -23.59 -13.63
C SER A 391 -6.96 -23.36 -14.25
N ASP A 392 -6.77 -22.20 -14.89
CA ASP A 392 -5.49 -21.75 -15.42
C ASP A 392 -4.85 -20.78 -14.43
N LEU A 393 -3.73 -21.19 -13.84
CA LEU A 393 -2.99 -20.42 -12.85
C LEU A 393 -1.76 -19.72 -13.43
N THR A 394 -1.54 -19.82 -14.75
CA THR A 394 -0.41 -19.16 -15.43
C THR A 394 -0.62 -17.66 -15.61
N THR A 395 -1.81 -17.16 -15.28
CA THR A 395 -2.12 -15.74 -15.25
C THR A 395 -3.17 -15.46 -14.18
N LEU A 396 -3.24 -14.22 -13.72
CA LEU A 396 -4.29 -13.78 -12.81
C LEU A 396 -5.58 -13.55 -13.59
N HIS A 397 -6.73 -13.76 -12.94
CA HIS A 397 -8.04 -13.60 -13.56
C HIS A 397 -8.88 -12.58 -12.79
N VAL A 398 -9.52 -11.66 -13.51
CA VAL A 398 -10.46 -10.68 -12.93
C VAL A 398 -11.57 -11.36 -12.14
N SER A 399 -12.05 -12.50 -12.66
CA SER A 399 -13.18 -13.24 -12.10
C SER A 399 -12.82 -14.13 -10.91
N ASP A 400 -11.56 -14.23 -10.49
CA ASP A 400 -11.14 -15.11 -9.38
C ASP A 400 -11.85 -14.69 -8.07
N PRO A 401 -12.71 -15.54 -7.48
CA PRO A 401 -13.47 -15.20 -6.28
C PRO A 401 -12.56 -14.96 -5.06
N SER A 402 -11.28 -15.35 -5.11
CA SER A 402 -10.28 -15.11 -4.06
C SER A 402 -10.02 -13.60 -3.84
N TRP A 403 -10.31 -12.74 -4.81
CA TRP A 403 -10.26 -11.27 -4.63
C TRP A 403 -11.15 -10.79 -3.47
N MET A 404 -12.20 -11.54 -3.12
CA MET A 404 -13.10 -11.24 -2.01
C MET A 404 -12.50 -11.51 -0.62
N ASN A 405 -11.29 -12.09 -0.55
CA ASN A 405 -10.60 -12.41 0.69
C ASN A 405 -9.56 -11.36 1.11
N TYR A 406 -9.51 -10.22 0.42
CA TYR A 406 -8.62 -9.12 0.74
C TYR A 406 -9.37 -8.02 1.51
N ARG A 407 -8.64 -7.28 2.35
CA ARG A 407 -9.18 -6.26 3.26
C ARG A 407 -8.31 -5.02 3.23
N LEU A 408 -8.96 -3.86 3.20
CA LEU A 408 -8.30 -2.59 3.37
C LEU A 408 -7.77 -2.49 4.80
N LYS A 409 -6.48 -2.21 4.94
CA LYS A 409 -5.85 -1.93 6.23
C LYS A 409 -5.94 -0.45 6.58
N GLY A 410 -5.88 0.42 5.57
CA GLY A 410 -6.05 1.85 5.74
C GLY A 410 -5.60 2.62 4.51
N THR A 411 -5.84 3.92 4.56
CA THR A 411 -5.50 4.88 3.52
C THR A 411 -4.64 6.00 4.10
N GLN A 412 -3.74 6.56 3.28
CA GLN A 412 -2.92 7.72 3.64
C GLN A 412 -2.94 8.76 2.53
N LEU A 413 -3.27 10.00 2.88
CA LEU A 413 -3.37 11.13 1.94
C LEU A 413 -2.35 12.25 2.23
N ASP A 414 -1.86 12.30 3.46
CA ASP A 414 -1.01 13.37 3.95
C ASP A 414 -0.01 12.84 4.98
N PHE A 415 0.98 13.66 5.30
CA PHE A 415 2.02 13.39 6.28
C PHE A 415 1.50 13.40 7.71
N THR A 416 0.52 14.26 7.98
CA THR A 416 -0.04 14.50 9.32
C THR A 416 -1.54 14.74 9.23
N TYR A 417 -2.27 14.39 10.28
CA TYR A 417 -3.67 14.77 10.45
C TYR A 417 -3.82 16.24 10.87
N ALA A 418 -5.05 16.76 10.82
CA ALA A 418 -5.36 18.15 11.16
C ALA A 418 -5.03 18.53 12.62
N ASP A 419 -4.91 17.55 13.51
CA ASP A 419 -4.50 17.69 14.90
C ASP A 419 -2.98 17.57 15.12
N GLY A 420 -2.21 17.39 14.04
CA GLY A 420 -0.75 17.25 14.06
C GLY A 420 -0.24 15.84 14.35
N ILE A 421 -1.12 14.85 14.51
CA ILE A 421 -0.70 13.46 14.69
C ILE A 421 -0.10 12.96 13.36
N PRO A 422 1.12 12.39 13.35
CA PRO A 422 1.68 11.80 12.14
C PRO A 422 0.79 10.67 11.62
N ALA A 423 0.46 10.73 10.33
CA ALA A 423 -0.38 9.74 9.68
C ALA A 423 0.44 8.49 9.36
N GLY A 424 -0.13 7.31 9.65
CA GLY A 424 0.53 6.03 9.49
C GLY A 424 -0.34 4.99 8.81
N THR A 425 0.23 4.35 7.79
CA THR A 425 -0.33 3.20 7.08
C THR A 425 0.85 2.36 6.59
N GLY A 426 0.70 1.04 6.62
CA GLY A 426 1.66 0.09 6.07
C GLY A 426 1.09 -1.31 6.17
N ALA A 427 1.35 -2.17 5.20
CA ALA A 427 1.05 -3.58 5.20
C ALA A 427 1.95 -4.39 6.15
N SER A 428 1.45 -5.50 6.67
CA SER A 428 2.15 -6.36 7.62
C SER A 428 3.34 -7.11 7.00
N VAL A 429 3.25 -7.39 5.70
CA VAL A 429 4.30 -8.07 4.93
C VAL A 429 5.26 -7.03 4.35
N THR A 430 4.81 -6.12 3.48
CA THR A 430 5.67 -5.08 2.86
C THR A 430 6.52 -4.30 3.89
N GLU A 431 5.90 -3.88 5.01
CA GLU A 431 6.55 -3.15 6.10
C GLU A 431 6.88 -4.02 7.32
N GLY A 432 6.92 -5.34 7.14
CA GLY A 432 7.30 -6.30 8.17
C GLY A 432 8.58 -5.89 8.91
N GLY A 433 8.50 -5.82 10.24
CA GLY A 433 9.59 -5.32 11.08
C GLY A 433 9.57 -3.82 11.37
N PHE A 434 8.78 -3.00 10.68
CA PHE A 434 8.68 -1.55 10.95
C PHE A 434 7.28 -0.95 10.80
N VAL A 435 6.23 -1.78 10.68
CA VAL A 435 4.81 -1.38 10.59
C VAL A 435 4.44 -0.31 11.62
N ASN A 436 4.93 -0.39 12.86
CA ASN A 436 4.65 0.56 13.93
C ASN A 436 5.15 2.01 13.67
N SER A 437 6.00 2.18 12.67
CA SER A 437 6.52 3.45 12.16
C SER A 437 6.23 3.69 10.68
N ALA A 438 5.46 2.81 10.02
CA ALA A 438 5.22 2.89 8.59
C ALA A 438 4.37 4.11 8.20
N SER A 439 4.81 4.82 7.16
CA SER A 439 4.04 5.84 6.46
C SER A 439 4.45 5.84 4.99
N CYS A 440 3.55 5.43 4.11
CA CYS A 440 3.79 5.44 2.67
C CYS A 440 4.13 6.85 2.18
N VAL A 441 3.32 7.87 2.51
CA VAL A 441 3.55 9.26 2.06
C VAL A 441 4.90 9.78 2.54
N THR A 442 5.24 9.61 3.82
CA THR A 442 6.50 10.13 4.38
C THR A 442 7.72 9.42 3.80
N CYS A 443 7.65 8.10 3.73
CA CYS A 443 8.73 7.25 3.24
C CYS A 443 8.99 7.53 1.75
N HIS A 444 7.92 7.68 0.96
CA HIS A 444 8.02 7.96 -0.46
C HIS A 444 8.37 9.42 -0.77
N ALA A 445 8.07 10.39 0.10
CA ALA A 445 8.51 11.77 -0.12
C ALA A 445 10.03 11.90 -0.25
N GLN A 446 10.78 10.94 0.30
CA GLN A 446 12.24 10.85 0.20
C GLN A 446 12.74 10.35 -1.15
N ALA A 447 11.84 10.02 -2.10
CA ALA A 447 12.21 9.69 -3.46
C ALA A 447 12.85 10.92 -4.12
N ALA A 448 14.19 10.99 -4.11
CA ALA A 448 14.91 12.15 -4.59
C ALA A 448 16.27 11.78 -5.18
N VAL A 449 16.72 12.56 -6.16
CA VAL A 449 17.98 12.36 -6.88
C VAL A 449 18.91 13.56 -6.74
N ASP A 450 20.21 13.29 -6.73
CA ASP A 450 21.27 14.30 -6.65
C ASP A 450 21.70 14.79 -8.04
N ALA A 451 22.75 15.62 -8.08
CA ALA A 451 23.31 16.16 -9.32
C ALA A 451 23.85 15.10 -10.30
N SER A 452 24.11 13.88 -9.84
CA SER A 452 24.53 12.75 -10.68
C SER A 452 23.35 11.89 -11.18
N GLY A 453 22.12 12.23 -10.77
CA GLY A 453 20.95 11.39 -11.01
C GLY A 453 20.89 10.16 -10.10
N SER A 454 21.76 10.09 -9.09
CA SER A 454 21.79 8.99 -8.11
C SER A 454 20.85 9.29 -6.94
N PRO A 455 20.41 8.28 -6.16
CA PRO A 455 19.60 8.50 -4.97
C PRO A 455 20.29 9.46 -3.98
N ALA A 456 19.59 10.53 -3.58
CA ALA A 456 20.16 11.59 -2.74
C ALA A 456 20.03 11.35 -1.23
N THR A 457 19.08 10.50 -0.81
CA THR A 457 18.80 10.23 0.61
C THR A 457 18.75 8.73 0.87
N PRO A 458 19.21 8.25 2.05
CA PRO A 458 18.93 6.89 2.49
C PRO A 458 17.42 6.71 2.58
N ILE A 459 16.88 5.82 1.75
CA ILE A 459 15.45 5.70 1.56
C ILE A 459 14.79 5.12 2.80
N GLY A 460 13.79 5.82 3.32
CA GLY A 460 12.85 5.34 4.32
C GLY A 460 13.42 5.27 5.73
N GLY A 461 14.67 4.86 5.91
CA GLY A 461 15.28 4.63 7.21
C GLY A 461 15.65 5.90 7.98
N THR A 462 15.45 5.84 9.29
CA THR A 462 16.06 6.78 10.26
C THR A 462 17.26 6.11 10.93
N TRP A 463 18.06 6.89 11.67
CA TRP A 463 19.15 6.33 12.47
C TRP A 463 18.64 5.55 13.71
N GLU A 464 17.34 5.60 14.00
CA GLU A 464 16.72 4.95 15.15
C GLU A 464 16.27 3.53 14.82
N THR A 465 16.46 2.62 15.77
CA THR A 465 15.87 1.29 15.73
C THR A 465 14.60 1.22 16.58
N ASN A 466 13.71 0.28 16.25
CA ASN A 466 12.58 -0.07 17.10
C ASN A 466 13.03 -1.03 18.22
N LEU A 467 12.09 -1.39 19.09
CA LEU A 467 12.37 -2.24 20.26
C LEU A 467 12.85 -3.66 19.90
N MET A 468 12.65 -4.10 18.66
CA MET A 468 13.14 -5.39 18.14
C MET A 468 14.51 -5.26 17.46
N GLY A 469 15.09 -4.04 17.41
CA GLY A 469 16.37 -3.77 16.77
C GLY A 469 16.28 -3.53 15.26
N PHE A 470 15.08 -3.49 14.68
CA PHE A 470 14.90 -3.15 13.27
C PHE A 470 14.93 -1.65 13.04
N GLY A 471 15.43 -1.19 11.89
CA GLY A 471 15.40 0.23 11.53
C GLY A 471 13.97 0.77 11.52
N ARG A 472 13.78 1.98 12.03
CA ARG A 472 12.51 2.70 11.91
C ARG A 472 12.48 3.49 10.61
N VAL A 473 11.27 3.68 10.09
CA VAL A 473 11.07 4.61 8.96
C VAL A 473 10.59 5.98 9.42
N ALA A 474 10.85 7.00 8.61
CA ALA A 474 10.39 8.35 8.88
C ALA A 474 8.85 8.42 8.78
N MET A 475 8.24 9.20 9.68
CA MET A 475 6.79 9.38 9.76
C MET A 475 6.50 10.84 10.15
N GLY A 476 5.65 11.51 9.38
CA GLY A 476 5.34 12.94 9.51
C GLY A 476 5.89 13.76 8.35
N SER A 477 5.88 15.08 8.46
CA SER A 477 6.35 15.95 7.36
C SER A 477 7.85 15.77 7.08
N PRO A 478 8.29 15.79 5.81
CA PRO A 478 9.70 15.65 5.46
C PRO A 478 10.51 16.88 5.90
N ASP A 479 11.79 16.66 6.22
CA ASP A 479 12.72 17.76 6.54
C ASP A 479 13.18 18.46 5.27
N ALA A 480 13.11 19.80 5.24
CA ALA A 480 13.54 20.61 4.10
C ALA A 480 15.03 20.41 3.76
N ASN A 481 15.87 20.06 4.75
CA ASN A 481 17.30 19.80 4.55
C ASN A 481 17.57 18.56 3.67
N MET A 482 16.55 17.74 3.42
CA MET A 482 16.64 16.65 2.44
C MET A 482 16.76 17.17 1.00
N PHE A 483 16.20 18.34 0.70
CA PHE A 483 16.13 18.86 -0.66
C PHE A 483 16.98 20.11 -0.87
N TYR A 484 17.24 20.89 0.18
CA TYR A 484 17.94 22.17 0.09
C TYR A 484 19.15 22.23 1.03
N ASN A 485 20.19 22.95 0.61
CA ASN A 485 21.34 23.22 1.46
C ASN A 485 21.01 24.28 2.50
N PHE A 486 21.73 24.23 3.63
CA PHE A 486 21.62 25.27 4.66
C PHE A 486 22.09 26.64 4.13
N GLY A 487 21.34 27.69 4.46
CA GLY A 487 21.74 29.07 4.19
C GLY A 487 21.33 29.64 2.82
N GLY A 488 20.59 28.88 1.99
CA GLY A 488 20.05 29.40 0.73
C GLY A 488 19.18 28.38 -0.02
N PRO A 489 18.53 28.77 -1.13
CA PRO A 489 17.62 27.90 -1.87
C PRO A 489 18.33 26.95 -2.83
N SER A 490 19.61 26.62 -2.63
CA SER A 490 20.35 25.71 -3.52
C SER A 490 19.98 24.26 -3.24
N LEU A 491 19.77 23.47 -4.30
CA LEU A 491 19.34 22.09 -4.17
C LEU A 491 20.48 21.17 -3.70
N THR A 492 20.12 20.27 -2.79
CA THR A 492 20.86 19.04 -2.50
C THR A 492 20.25 17.87 -3.27
N ALA A 493 18.93 17.88 -3.45
CA ALA A 493 18.19 16.82 -4.12
C ALA A 493 16.94 17.35 -4.84
N VAL A 494 16.55 16.70 -5.93
CA VAL A 494 15.26 16.90 -6.61
C VAL A 494 14.33 15.75 -6.29
N GLN A 495 13.15 16.05 -5.75
CA GLN A 495 12.10 15.06 -5.52
C GLN A 495 11.55 14.52 -6.86
N VAL A 496 11.37 13.21 -6.95
CA VAL A 496 10.84 12.50 -8.13
C VAL A 496 9.41 12.01 -7.89
N ASP A 497 8.56 12.90 -7.35
CA ASP A 497 7.12 12.70 -7.15
C ASP A 497 6.75 11.38 -6.45
N PHE A 498 7.39 11.09 -5.32
CA PHE A 498 7.09 9.90 -4.50
C PHE A 498 7.40 8.54 -5.17
N VAL A 499 8.01 8.51 -6.35
CA VAL A 499 8.28 7.27 -7.09
C VAL A 499 9.68 6.73 -6.77
N TRP A 500 9.75 5.65 -5.99
CA TRP A 500 11.01 4.95 -5.71
C TRP A 500 11.58 4.19 -6.90
N GLY A 501 10.73 3.66 -7.79
CA GLY A 501 11.21 2.88 -8.93
C GLY A 501 12.23 3.62 -9.79
N ILE A 502 12.10 4.95 -9.90
CA ILE A 502 13.03 5.81 -10.63
C ILE A 502 14.48 5.66 -10.13
N LEU A 503 14.67 5.31 -8.86
CA LEU A 503 15.99 5.14 -8.25
C LEU A 503 16.70 3.87 -8.74
N ASN A 504 16.00 2.97 -9.44
CA ASN A 504 16.59 1.82 -10.14
C ASN A 504 17.16 2.19 -11.52
N ALA A 505 16.92 3.42 -12.01
CA ALA A 505 17.52 3.91 -13.24
C ALA A 505 19.05 3.83 -13.19
N GLN A 506 19.65 3.35 -14.28
CA GLN A 506 21.10 3.18 -14.40
C GLN A 506 21.81 4.35 -15.07
#